data_AF-A9DVN8-F1
#
_entry.id   AF-A9DVN8-F1
#
_cell.length_a   1.000
_cell.length_b   1.000
_cell.length_c   1.000
_cell.angle_alpha   90.00
_cell.angle_beta   90.00
_cell.angle_gamma   90.00
#
_symmetry.space_group_name_H-M   'P 1'
#
loop_
_entity.id
_entity.type
_entity.pdbx_description
1 polymer ?
#
loop_
_entity_poly.entity_id
_entity_poly.type
_entity_poly.pdbx_seq_one_letter_code
_entity_poly.pdbx_strand_id
1 'polypeptide(L)'
;MRHDHNYGSVYSYAVTEFIIHSDSTYTRKDYDLSSKKEWINYKQYTPEISKGKIHTKGKFQILTAYRNGYKTDFFWTVKIKKRKLIFYIEGKKGTMLRTVTYKRIKTID
;
A
#
# COMPACT_ATOMS: atom_id res chain seq x y z
N MET A 1 -14.72 -22.00 -16.06
CA MET A 1 -15.32 -20.99 -16.96
C MET A 1 -15.40 -19.67 -16.21
N ARG A 2 -15.12 -18.56 -16.91
CA ARG A 2 -15.51 -17.17 -16.62
C ARG A 2 -14.65 -16.42 -15.56
N HIS A 3 -13.99 -15.29 -15.84
CA HIS A 3 -14.01 -14.38 -16.99
C HIS A 3 -12.61 -13.79 -17.24
N ASP A 4 -12.08 -14.00 -18.44
CA ASP A 4 -11.14 -13.09 -19.08
C ASP A 4 -11.85 -11.73 -19.25
N HIS A 5 -11.48 -10.76 -18.42
CA HIS A 5 -11.72 -9.36 -18.75
C HIS A 5 -10.43 -8.83 -19.36
N ASN A 6 -10.35 -8.98 -20.68
CA ASN A 6 -9.39 -8.33 -21.55
C ASN A 6 -9.75 -6.83 -21.60
N TYR A 7 -9.40 -6.07 -20.55
CA TYR A 7 -9.27 -4.63 -20.67
C TYR A 7 -7.90 -4.38 -21.31
N GLY A 8 -7.90 -3.79 -22.50
CA GLY A 8 -6.67 -3.35 -23.17
C GLY A 8 -5.75 -2.68 -22.16
N SER A 9 -4.45 -2.96 -22.25
CA SER A 9 -3.44 -2.50 -21.30
C SER A 9 -3.39 -0.97 -21.24
N VAL A 10 -4.29 -0.37 -20.45
CA VAL A 10 -4.15 0.98 -19.96
C VAL A 10 -2.97 0.88 -19.01
N TYR A 11 -1.80 1.32 -19.47
CA TYR A 11 -0.65 1.50 -18.61
C TYR A 11 -1.06 2.48 -17.50
N SER A 12 -1.48 1.95 -16.35
CA SER A 12 -1.80 2.77 -15.19
C SER A 12 -0.49 3.16 -14.52
N TYR A 13 -0.16 4.44 -14.61
CA TYR A 13 0.93 5.00 -13.83
C TYR A 13 0.33 5.39 -12.48
N ALA A 14 0.84 4.82 -11.40
CA ALA A 14 0.33 5.12 -10.07
C ALA A 14 1.45 5.58 -9.14
N VAL A 15 1.12 6.52 -8.26
CA VAL A 15 1.92 6.82 -7.08
C VAL A 15 1.10 6.39 -5.87
N THR A 16 1.70 5.59 -4.98
CA THR A 16 1.07 5.20 -3.72
C THR A 16 1.83 5.83 -2.56
N GLU A 17 1.11 6.53 -1.70
CA GLU A 17 1.62 7.04 -0.43
C GLU A 17 1.01 6.25 0.73
N PHE A 18 1.86 5.93 1.72
CA PHE A 18 1.42 5.42 3.02
C PHE A 18 1.74 6.45 4.10
N ILE A 19 0.74 6.80 4.89
CA ILE A 19 0.86 7.59 6.12
C ILE A 19 0.64 6.61 7.27
N ILE A 20 1.66 6.46 8.12
CA ILE A 20 1.59 5.61 9.31
C ILE A 20 1.37 6.51 10.51
N HIS A 21 0.28 6.28 11.24
CA HIS A 21 -0.12 7.08 12.38
C HIS A 21 0.39 6.47 13.69
N SER A 22 0.54 7.28 14.73
CA SER A 22 1.01 6.85 16.05
C SER A 22 0.02 5.94 16.77
N ASP A 23 -1.28 6.03 16.44
CA ASP A 23 -2.38 5.25 17.00
C ASP A 23 -2.51 3.83 16.38
N SER A 24 -1.47 3.34 15.70
CA SER A 24 -1.46 2.06 14.99
C SER A 24 -2.50 1.97 13.87
N THR A 25 -2.86 3.09 13.25
CA THR A 25 -3.61 3.11 11.99
C THR A 25 -2.73 3.56 10.83
N TYR A 26 -3.22 3.37 9.61
CA TYR A 26 -2.60 3.94 8.43
C TYR A 26 -3.63 4.55 7.48
N THR A 27 -3.15 5.47 6.64
CA THR A 27 -3.85 5.96 5.47
C THR A 27 -3.03 5.64 4.23
N ARG A 28 -3.66 5.00 3.25
CA ARG A 28 -3.09 4.78 1.92
C ARG A 28 -3.77 5.75 0.96
N LYS A 29 -2.96 6.39 0.13
CA LYS A 29 -3.42 7.25 -0.96
C LYS A 29 -2.86 6.70 -2.26
N ASP A 30 -3.74 6.41 -3.21
CA ASP A 30 -3.36 5.96 -4.55
C ASP A 30 -3.74 7.06 -5.54
N TYR A 31 -2.75 7.55 -6.27
CA TYR A 31 -2.91 8.58 -7.29
C TYR A 31 -2.76 7.90 -8.64
N ASP A 32 -3.84 7.82 -9.41
CA ASP A 32 -3.81 7.37 -10.79
C ASP A 32 -3.40 8.51 -11.72
N LEU A 33 -2.42 8.24 -12.56
CA LEU A 33 -1.78 9.20 -13.44
C LEU A 33 -1.90 8.74 -14.89
N SER A 34 -2.05 9.71 -15.79
CA SER A 34 -2.16 9.41 -17.22
C SER A 34 -0.82 9.04 -17.85
N SER A 35 0.30 9.51 -17.26
CA SER A 35 1.65 9.22 -17.74
C SER A 35 2.71 9.28 -16.64
N LYS A 36 3.88 8.68 -16.90
CA LYS A 36 5.05 8.75 -16.00
C LYS A 36 5.57 10.18 -15.78
N LYS A 37 5.39 11.09 -16.75
CA LYS A 37 5.86 12.49 -16.65
C LYS A 37 5.17 13.24 -15.52
N GLU A 38 3.95 12.83 -15.19
CA GLU A 38 3.13 13.47 -14.15
C GLU A 38 3.53 13.06 -12.73
N TRP A 39 4.46 12.12 -12.56
CA TRP A 39 4.96 11.67 -11.25
C TRP A 39 5.54 12.79 -10.38
N ILE A 40 6.05 13.87 -10.98
CA ILE A 40 6.58 15.02 -10.20
C ILE A 40 5.44 15.84 -9.58
N ASN A 41 4.29 15.90 -10.25
CA ASN A 41 3.15 16.72 -9.86
C ASN A 41 1.96 15.89 -9.35
N TYR A 42 2.16 14.61 -9.04
CA TYR A 42 1.08 13.67 -8.66
C TYR A 42 0.15 14.19 -7.55
N LYS A 43 0.63 15.08 -6.67
CA LYS A 43 -0.17 15.68 -5.60
C LYS A 43 -1.28 16.62 -6.06
N GLN A 44 -1.29 17.03 -7.34
CA GLN A 44 -2.38 17.81 -7.92
C GLN A 44 -3.62 16.95 -8.24
N TYR A 45 -3.45 15.63 -8.34
CA TYR A 45 -4.55 14.70 -8.61
C TYR A 45 -5.25 14.33 -7.31
N THR A 46 -6.56 14.08 -7.40
CA THR A 46 -7.34 13.58 -6.25
C THR A 46 -7.02 12.09 -6.06
N PRO A 47 -6.48 11.68 -4.90
CA PRO A 47 -6.18 10.27 -4.66
C PRO A 47 -7.44 9.49 -4.25
N GLU A 48 -7.45 8.19 -4.57
CA GLU A 48 -8.27 7.24 -3.84
C GLU A 48 -7.67 7.06 -2.44
N ILE A 49 -8.49 7.19 -1.40
CA ILE A 49 -8.05 7.12 0.00
C ILE A 49 -8.65 5.89 0.65
N SER A 50 -7.78 5.05 1.21
CA SER A 50 -8.18 3.95 2.08
C SER A 50 -7.51 4.06 3.45
N LYS A 51 -8.17 3.50 4.46
CA LYS A 51 -7.70 3.50 5.85
C LYS A 51 -7.63 2.07 6.36
N GLY A 52 -6.80 1.86 7.36
CA GLY A 52 -6.73 0.56 8.00
C GLY A 52 -6.01 0.57 9.32
N LYS A 53 -5.96 -0.61 9.94
CA LYS A 53 -5.30 -0.86 11.22
C LYS A 53 -4.01 -1.63 11.04
N ILE A 54 -3.08 -1.41 11.95
CA ILE A 54 -1.77 -2.06 12.00
C ILE A 54 -1.75 -2.95 13.25
N HIS A 55 -1.44 -4.23 13.05
CA HIS A 55 -1.29 -5.19 14.13
C HIS A 55 0.11 -5.79 14.11
N THR A 56 0.79 -5.83 15.25
CA THR A 56 2.11 -6.48 15.34
C THR A 56 1.93 -7.99 15.50
N LYS A 57 2.61 -8.78 14.65
CA LYS A 57 2.66 -10.24 14.72
C LYS A 57 4.12 -10.70 14.67
N GLY A 58 4.67 -10.98 15.85
CA GLY A 58 6.09 -11.31 16.01
C GLY A 58 6.98 -10.17 15.47
N LYS A 59 7.85 -10.48 14.51
CA LYS A 59 8.79 -9.51 13.91
C LYS A 59 8.22 -8.67 12.74
N PHE A 60 6.93 -8.79 12.46
CA PHE A 60 6.25 -8.13 11.34
C PHE A 60 5.04 -7.33 11.83
N GLN A 61 4.57 -6.42 10.97
CA GLN A 61 3.30 -5.74 11.11
C GLN A 61 2.34 -6.22 10.01
N ILE A 62 1.06 -6.34 10.35
CA ILE A 62 -0.03 -6.66 9.43
C ILE A 62 -0.88 -5.41 9.27
N LEU A 63 -0.94 -4.88 8.04
CA LEU A 63 -1.85 -3.80 7.67
C LEU A 63 -3.15 -4.44 7.18
N THR A 64 -4.25 -4.18 7.85
CA THR A 64 -5.58 -4.65 7.46
C THR A 64 -6.39 -3.47 6.94
N ALA A 65 -6.89 -3.56 5.71
CA ALA A 65 -7.72 -2.51 5.14
C ALA A 65 -9.16 -2.57 5.70
N TYR A 66 -9.77 -1.39 5.82
CA TYR A 66 -11.17 -1.24 6.19
C TYR A 66 -11.89 -0.42 5.12
N ARG A 67 -13.09 -0.85 4.72
CA ARG A 67 -13.95 -0.15 3.78
C ARG A 67 -15.32 0.04 4.43
N ASN A 68 -15.79 1.29 4.49
CA ASN A 68 -17.06 1.65 5.12
C ASN A 68 -17.20 1.13 6.57
N GLY A 69 -16.11 1.12 7.34
CA GLY A 69 -16.08 0.62 8.71
C GLY A 69 -15.92 -0.90 8.86
N TYR A 70 -16.01 -1.66 7.77
CA TYR A 70 -15.87 -3.12 7.78
C TYR A 70 -14.44 -3.54 7.43
N LYS A 71 -13.93 -4.52 8.16
CA LYS A 71 -12.65 -5.18 7.88
C LYS A 71 -12.74 -5.90 6.54
N THR A 72 -11.73 -5.74 5.69
CA THR A 72 -11.62 -6.50 4.43
C THR A 72 -10.66 -7.68 4.58
N ASP A 73 -10.70 -8.59 3.61
CA ASP A 73 -9.74 -9.69 3.49
C ASP A 73 -8.39 -9.23 2.92
N PHE A 74 -8.28 -7.97 2.51
CA PHE A 74 -7.03 -7.40 2.04
C PHE A 74 -6.16 -7.03 3.23
N PHE A 75 -5.05 -7.75 3.37
CA PHE A 75 -4.00 -7.43 4.32
C PHE A 75 -2.62 -7.50 3.68
N TRP A 76 -1.70 -6.71 4.23
CA TRP A 76 -0.29 -6.74 3.84
C TRP A 76 0.60 -7.05 5.03
N THR A 77 1.54 -7.97 4.82
CA THR A 77 2.61 -8.20 5.79
C THR A 77 3.77 -7.27 5.48
N VAL A 78 4.16 -6.46 6.46
CA VAL A 78 5.20 -5.45 6.29
C VAL A 78 6.22 -5.46 7.42
N LYS A 79 7.35 -4.80 7.17
CA LYS A 79 8.20 -4.24 8.22
C LYS A 79 8.23 -2.73 8.09
N ILE A 80 7.80 -2.05 9.14
CA ILE A 80 7.90 -0.59 9.26
C ILE A 80 9.24 -0.25 9.92
N LYS A 81 10.10 0.49 9.21
CA LYS A 81 11.39 0.98 9.72
C LYS A 81 11.43 2.50 9.69
N LYS A 82 12.39 3.10 10.42
CA LYS A 82 12.58 4.56 10.49
C LYS A 82 12.69 5.25 9.12
N ARG A 83 13.14 4.59 8.06
CA ARG A 83 13.30 5.20 6.72
C ARG A 83 12.57 4.47 5.58
N LYS A 84 11.95 3.32 5.85
CA LYS A 84 11.41 2.44 4.81
C LYS A 84 10.19 1.66 5.30
N LEU A 85 9.28 1.36 4.39
CA LEU A 85 8.21 0.38 4.56
C LEU A 85 8.47 -0.77 3.57
N ILE A 86 8.64 -1.98 4.07
CA ILE A 86 9.03 -3.15 3.27
C ILE A 86 7.90 -4.16 3.28
N PHE A 87 7.37 -4.51 2.11
CA PHE A 87 6.32 -5.50 1.95
C PHE A 87 6.91 -6.89 1.79
N TYR A 88 6.16 -7.86 2.31
CA TYR A 88 6.50 -9.27 2.24
C TYR A 88 5.28 -10.07 1.77
N ILE A 89 5.55 -11.13 1.03
CA ILE A 89 4.60 -12.19 0.71
C ILE A 89 5.13 -13.52 1.25
N GLU A 90 4.23 -14.44 1.52
CA GLU A 90 4.60 -15.81 1.86
C GLU A 90 5.02 -16.53 0.57
N GLY A 91 6.25 -17.05 0.58
CA GLY A 91 6.82 -17.89 -0.46
C GLY A 91 6.60 -19.37 -0.16
N LYS A 92 7.21 -20.23 -0.98
CA LYS A 92 7.16 -21.68 -0.77
C LYS A 92 7.68 -22.03 0.63
N LYS A 93 7.01 -22.99 1.28
CA LYS A 93 7.36 -23.50 2.62
C LYS A 93 7.37 -22.45 3.74
N GLY A 94 6.52 -21.41 3.66
CA GLY A 94 6.37 -20.42 4.73
C GLY A 94 7.50 -19.39 4.84
N THR A 95 8.36 -19.29 3.82
CA THR A 95 9.44 -18.30 3.78
C THR A 95 8.89 -16.91 3.43
N MET A 96 9.29 -15.86 4.14
CA MET A 96 8.82 -14.50 3.83
C MET A 96 9.72 -13.83 2.79
N LEU A 97 9.19 -13.61 1.58
CA LEU A 97 9.89 -12.98 0.46
C LEU A 97 9.59 -11.48 0.41
N ARG A 98 10.61 -10.65 0.23
CA ARG A 98 10.44 -9.20 0.05
C ARG A 98 9.91 -8.90 -1.35
N THR A 99 8.96 -7.98 -1.46
CA THR A 99 8.37 -7.60 -2.76
C THR A 99 8.63 -6.14 -3.08
N VAL A 100 8.02 -5.22 -2.34
CA VAL A 100 8.06 -3.79 -2.60
C VAL A 100 8.69 -3.07 -1.41
N THR A 101 9.49 -2.04 -1.69
CA THR A 101 10.07 -1.18 -0.66
C THR A 101 9.75 0.28 -0.95
N TYR A 102 9.01 0.91 -0.04
CA TYR A 102 8.75 2.34 -0.06
C TYR A 102 9.80 3.08 0.78
N LYS A 103 10.23 4.24 0.30
CA LYS A 103 11.10 5.16 1.05
C LYS A 103 10.24 6.16 1.83
N ARG A 104 10.67 6.51 3.04
CA ARG A 104 10.04 7.59 3.81
C ARG A 104 10.30 8.92 3.11
N ILE A 105 9.24 9.69 2.90
CA ILE A 105 9.29 11.02 2.27
C ILE A 105 9.21 12.16 3.30
N LYS A 106 8.51 11.98 4.42
CA LYS A 106 8.38 12.97 5.49
C LYS A 106 8.00 12.34 6.83
N THR A 107 8.22 13.08 7.91
CA THR A 107 7.56 12.90 9.21
C THR A 107 6.52 14.01 9.33
N ILE A 108 5.36 13.70 9.91
CA ILE A 108 4.35 14.70 10.25
C ILE A 108 4.33 14.68 11.78
N ASP A 109 4.65 15.82 12.38
CA ASP A 109 4.63 16.03 13.84
C ASP A 109 3.21 16.33 14.31
#